data_AF-A0A948B6P8-F1
#
_entry.id   AF-A0A948B6P8-F1
#
_cell.length_a   1.000
_cell.length_b   1.000
_cell.length_c   1.000
_cell.angle_alpha   90.00
_cell.angle_beta   90.00
_cell.angle_gamma   90.00
#
_symmetry.space_group_name_H-M   'P 1'
#
loop_
_entity.id
_entity.type
_entity.pdbx_description
1 polymer ?
#
loop_
_entity_poly.entity_id
_entity_poly.type
_entity_poly.pdbx_seq_one_letter_code
_entity_poly.pdbx_strand_id
1 'polypeptide(L)'
;MKESSLKIPRIVLKDLDIESAFKSFLGIIKIDKKIIEKVAKDEKSGAAAALFLFIGVAVPWLFKAFFGIRVFNVVVRPDFSTVLISIIVGLVSVLIAMFFTTIFANRLFKGKGSFDEFFRVSGLASGLWVLAIVGSTMPMISTFVSLLLLVWGFVIFFVAIKTVFGIDDANTVLTILLTGVAVFVLGAIFSTMGLTAGQIGSVDFSSLSITF
;
A
#
# COMPACT_ATOMS: atom_id res chain seq x y z
N MET A 1 -3.39 15.29 47.28
CA MET A 1 -3.02 15.30 45.84
C MET A 1 -2.55 13.90 45.48
N LYS A 2 -3.32 13.15 44.68
CA LYS A 2 -2.94 11.83 44.17
C LYS A 2 -2.30 12.03 42.79
N GLU A 3 -1.01 11.76 42.67
CA GLU A 3 -0.33 11.67 41.37
C GLU A 3 -0.89 10.46 40.61
N SER A 4 -1.75 10.74 39.64
CA SER A 4 -2.15 9.78 38.62
C SER A 4 -0.98 9.57 37.67
N SER A 5 -0.14 8.57 37.96
CA SER A 5 0.87 8.09 37.05
C SER A 5 0.21 7.58 35.76
N LEU A 6 0.25 8.40 34.72
CA LEU A 6 -0.06 8.02 33.35
C LEU A 6 0.93 6.93 32.94
N LYS A 7 0.52 5.66 33.12
CA LYS A 7 1.15 4.51 32.49
C LYS A 7 0.90 4.64 30.99
N ILE A 8 1.82 5.30 30.30
CA ILE A 8 1.93 5.19 28.83
C ILE A 8 2.03 3.68 28.53
N PRO A 9 1.11 3.10 27.76
CA PRO A 9 1.14 1.67 27.48
C PRO A 9 2.45 1.34 26.76
N ARG A 10 3.35 0.70 27.51
CA ARG A 10 4.61 0.12 27.04
C ARG A 10 4.29 -1.21 26.31
N ILE A 11 3.42 -1.14 25.32
CA ILE A 11 2.81 -2.27 24.60
C ILE A 11 2.67 -1.73 23.18
N VAL A 12 3.66 -1.85 22.31
CA VAL A 12 3.56 -2.69 21.09
C VAL A 12 4.96 -2.94 20.48
N LEU A 13 5.99 -2.18 20.87
CA LEU A 13 7.31 -2.23 20.20
C LEU A 13 8.23 -3.38 20.68
N LYS A 14 7.91 -4.04 21.80
CA LYS A 14 8.81 -5.04 22.41
C LYS A 14 8.71 -6.43 21.76
N ASP A 15 7.62 -6.71 21.06
CA ASP A 15 7.37 -7.97 20.35
C ASP A 15 7.59 -7.85 18.83
N LEU A 16 8.05 -6.68 18.37
CA LEU A 16 8.30 -6.44 16.96
C LEU A 16 9.66 -7.01 16.58
N ASP A 17 9.69 -8.30 16.25
CA ASP A 17 10.86 -8.95 15.67
C ASP A 17 11.04 -8.46 14.22
N ILE A 18 11.77 -7.36 14.07
CA ILE A 18 12.07 -6.72 12.79
C ILE A 18 12.81 -7.68 11.86
N GLU A 19 13.67 -8.55 12.40
CA GLU A 19 14.43 -9.51 11.59
C GLU A 19 13.50 -10.55 10.97
N SER A 20 12.58 -11.10 11.77
CA SER A 20 11.55 -12.02 11.28
C SER A 20 10.59 -11.33 10.30
N ALA A 21 10.16 -10.10 10.58
CA ALA A 21 9.32 -9.31 9.68
C ALA A 21 10.00 -9.05 8.34
N PHE A 22 11.30 -8.71 8.35
CA PHE A 22 12.09 -8.49 7.14
C PHE A 22 12.30 -9.78 6.34
N LYS A 23 12.55 -10.91 7.00
CA LYS A 23 12.61 -12.23 6.34
C LYS A 23 11.28 -12.58 5.67
N SER A 24 10.18 -12.35 6.37
CA SER A 24 8.82 -12.55 5.85
C SER A 24 8.54 -11.63 4.65
N PHE A 25 8.91 -10.36 4.74
CA PHE A 25 8.86 -9.39 3.65
C PHE A 25 9.63 -9.87 2.41
N LEU A 26 10.90 -10.28 2.57
CA LEU A 26 11.71 -10.80 1.46
C LEU A 26 11.09 -12.07 0.86
N GLY A 27 10.52 -12.94 1.69
CA GLY A 27 9.80 -14.13 1.25
C GLY A 27 8.58 -13.79 0.39
N ILE A 28 7.80 -12.78 0.81
CA ILE A 28 6.64 -12.29 0.06
C ILE A 28 7.06 -11.66 -1.27
N ILE A 29 8.13 -10.85 -1.29
CA ILE A 29 8.67 -10.28 -2.54
C ILE A 29 9.13 -11.37 -3.50
N LYS A 30 9.70 -12.45 -2.98
CA LYS A 30 10.12 -13.62 -3.77
C LYS A 30 8.95 -14.55 -4.13
N ILE A 31 7.73 -14.22 -3.72
CA ILE A 31 6.52 -15.00 -4.01
C ILE A 31 6.63 -16.43 -3.42
N ASP A 32 7.27 -16.56 -2.25
CA ASP A 32 7.29 -17.83 -1.53
C ASP A 32 5.92 -18.08 -0.90
N LYS A 33 5.12 -18.94 -1.53
CA LYS A 33 3.78 -19.30 -1.08
C LYS A 33 3.74 -19.77 0.37
N LYS A 34 4.75 -20.53 0.82
CA LYS A 34 4.79 -21.03 2.21
C LYS A 34 4.92 -19.88 3.20
N ILE A 35 5.71 -18.85 2.84
CA ILE A 35 5.86 -17.66 3.67
C ILE A 35 4.58 -16.82 3.65
N ILE A 36 3.96 -16.64 2.48
CA ILE A 36 2.68 -15.92 2.36
C ILE A 36 1.59 -16.58 3.23
N GLU A 37 1.43 -17.90 3.16
CA GLU A 37 0.47 -18.64 3.98
C GLU A 37 0.79 -18.55 5.48
N LYS A 38 2.08 -18.62 5.84
CA LYS A 38 2.54 -18.49 7.22
C LYS A 38 2.21 -17.11 7.78
N VAL A 39 2.50 -16.05 7.02
CA VAL A 39 2.26 -14.66 7.42
C VAL A 39 0.77 -14.36 7.53
N ALA A 40 -0.04 -14.86 6.59
CA ALA A 40 -1.49 -14.71 6.65
C ALA A 40 -2.03 -15.21 8.01
N LYS A 41 -1.61 -16.40 8.42
CA LYS A 41 -2.07 -17.05 9.66
C LYS A 41 -1.39 -16.55 10.94
N ASP A 42 -0.30 -15.77 10.84
CA ASP A 42 0.43 -15.29 12.00
C ASP A 42 -0.17 -13.98 12.56
N GLU A 43 -0.92 -14.11 13.66
CA GLU A 43 -1.57 -12.97 14.31
C GLU A 43 -0.59 -11.92 14.85
N LYS A 44 0.64 -12.31 15.17
CA LYS A 44 1.66 -11.40 15.69
C LYS A 44 2.25 -10.50 14.61
N SER A 45 2.12 -10.89 13.34
CA SER A 45 2.64 -10.12 12.20
C SER A 45 1.81 -8.86 11.88
N GLY A 46 0.66 -8.65 12.51
CA GLY A 46 -0.21 -7.49 12.25
C GLY A 46 0.45 -6.14 12.51
N ALA A 47 1.21 -5.99 13.60
CA ALA A 47 1.92 -4.74 13.91
C ALA A 47 3.04 -4.45 12.91
N ALA A 48 3.79 -5.48 12.50
CA ALA A 48 4.82 -5.35 11.48
C ALA A 48 4.21 -4.99 10.12
N ALA A 49 3.09 -5.62 9.73
CA ALA A 49 2.37 -5.31 8.50
C ALA A 49 1.88 -3.85 8.48
N ALA A 50 1.33 -3.35 9.59
CA ALA A 50 0.91 -1.96 9.71
C ALA A 50 2.08 -0.98 9.57
N LEU A 51 3.24 -1.31 10.15
CA LEU A 51 4.46 -0.49 10.01
C LEU A 51 4.98 -0.48 8.57
N PHE A 52 5.06 -1.64 7.91
CA PHE A 52 5.52 -1.72 6.52
C PHE A 52 4.55 -1.02 5.56
N LEU A 53 3.24 -1.10 5.82
CA LEU A 53 2.24 -0.35 5.08
C LEU A 53 2.43 1.16 5.28
N PHE A 54 2.58 1.59 6.54
CA PHE A 54 2.84 3.00 6.85
C PHE A 54 4.09 3.51 6.16
N ILE A 55 5.21 2.79 6.25
CA ILE A 55 6.47 3.16 5.61
C ILE A 55 6.29 3.16 4.08
N GLY A 56 5.64 2.13 3.52
CA GLY A 56 5.38 2.00 2.09
C GLY A 56 4.57 3.17 1.50
N VAL A 57 3.66 3.75 2.28
CA VAL A 57 2.88 4.94 1.89
C VAL A 57 3.61 6.24 2.23
N ALA A 58 4.22 6.34 3.40
CA ALA A 58 4.80 7.58 3.91
C ALA A 58 6.10 7.98 3.22
N VAL A 59 7.02 7.02 3.00
CA VAL A 59 8.34 7.33 2.43
C VAL A 59 8.24 7.96 1.04
N PRO A 60 7.37 7.50 0.10
CA PRO A 60 7.20 8.18 -1.18
C PRO A 60 6.81 9.66 -1.04
N TRP A 61 5.89 9.97 -0.14
CA TRP A 61 5.41 11.34 0.07
C TRP A 61 6.44 12.22 0.78
N LEU A 62 7.14 11.67 1.77
CA LEU A 62 8.25 12.37 2.44
C LEU A 62 9.39 12.64 1.45
N PHE A 63 9.75 11.68 0.60
CA PHE A 63 10.77 11.86 -0.42
C PHE A 63 10.39 13.00 -1.38
N LYS A 64 9.14 13.06 -1.86
CA LYS A 64 8.64 14.16 -2.69
C LYS A 64 8.71 15.51 -1.97
N ALA A 65 8.49 15.56 -0.65
CA ALA A 65 8.60 16.78 0.14
C ALA A 65 10.04 17.34 0.15
N PHE A 66 11.04 16.47 0.34
CA PHE A 66 12.45 16.87 0.44
C PHE A 66 13.08 17.16 -0.92
N PHE A 67 12.85 16.31 -1.92
CA PHE A 67 13.52 16.39 -3.22
C PHE A 67 12.71 17.14 -4.29
N GLY A 68 11.42 17.37 -4.03
CA GLY A 68 10.49 17.94 -5.01
C GLY A 68 10.12 16.95 -6.11
N ILE A 69 9.07 17.31 -6.85
CA ILE A 69 8.56 16.58 -8.00
C ILE A 69 8.96 17.39 -9.23
N ARG A 70 9.65 16.77 -10.17
CA ARG A 70 9.99 17.43 -11.45
C ARG A 70 8.83 17.23 -12.43
N VAL A 71 8.20 18.32 -12.82
CA VAL A 71 7.10 18.36 -13.80
C VAL A 71 7.48 19.36 -14.88
N PHE A 72 7.64 18.92 -16.14
CA PHE A 72 7.99 19.78 -17.29
C PHE A 72 9.13 20.79 -16.99
N ASN A 73 10.24 20.32 -16.40
CA ASN A 73 11.40 21.12 -15.94
C ASN A 73 11.18 22.09 -14.76
N VAL A 74 9.99 22.14 -14.18
CA VAL A 74 9.74 22.86 -12.92
C VAL A 74 9.82 21.87 -11.75
N VAL A 75 10.53 22.25 -10.69
CA VAL A 75 10.57 21.47 -9.44
C VAL A 75 9.50 22.01 -8.51
N VAL A 76 8.41 21.26 -8.36
CA VAL A 76 7.32 21.59 -7.44
C VAL A 76 7.54 20.84 -6.13
N ARG A 77 7.52 21.55 -5.00
CA ARG A 77 7.60 20.93 -3.68
C ARG A 77 6.22 21.01 -3.01
N PRO A 78 5.64 19.88 -2.58
CA PRO A 78 4.39 19.93 -1.84
C PRO A 78 4.63 20.52 -0.46
N ASP A 79 3.69 21.35 -0.01
CA ASP A 79 3.69 21.86 1.35
C ASP A 79 3.53 20.73 2.38
N PHE A 80 3.98 20.97 3.61
CA PHE A 80 3.93 19.99 4.68
C PHE A 80 2.50 19.51 4.99
N SER A 81 1.51 20.40 4.91
CA SER A 81 0.08 20.06 5.05
C SER A 81 -0.37 19.08 3.97
N THR A 82 0.01 19.33 2.72
CA THR A 82 -0.29 18.45 1.58
C THR A 82 0.33 17.08 1.79
N VAL A 83 1.59 17.00 2.23
CA VAL A 83 2.28 15.73 2.50
C VAL A 83 1.54 14.92 3.57
N LEU A 84 1.17 15.54 4.69
CA LEU A 84 0.45 14.86 5.76
C LEU A 84 -0.92 14.34 5.31
N ILE A 85 -1.71 15.17 4.62
CA ILE A 85 -3.01 14.78 4.07
C ILE A 85 -2.83 13.60 3.11
N SER A 86 -1.81 13.66 2.25
CA SER A 86 -1.54 12.61 1.27
C SER A 86 -1.19 11.27 1.89
N ILE A 87 -0.45 11.27 2.99
CA ILE A 87 -0.14 10.05 3.74
C ILE A 87 -1.42 9.45 4.32
N ILE A 88 -2.25 10.27 4.98
CA ILE A 88 -3.51 9.81 5.58
C ILE A 88 -4.46 9.27 4.51
N VAL A 89 -4.68 10.03 3.43
CA VAL A 89 -5.53 9.62 2.31
C VAL A 89 -4.99 8.36 1.65
N GLY A 90 -3.67 8.24 1.44
CA GLY A 90 -3.04 7.04 0.90
C GLY A 90 -3.27 5.80 1.75
N LEU A 91 -3.11 5.91 3.08
CA LEU A 91 -3.38 4.81 4.01
C LEU A 91 -4.85 4.37 3.95
N VAL A 92 -5.77 5.33 4.03
CA VAL A 92 -7.21 5.06 3.95
C VAL A 92 -7.57 4.41 2.62
N SER A 93 -7.00 4.89 1.52
CA SER A 93 -7.24 4.36 0.17
C SER A 93 -6.79 2.90 0.05
N VAL A 94 -5.60 2.58 0.57
CA VAL A 94 -5.09 1.21 0.59
C VAL A 94 -6.00 0.30 1.42
N LEU A 95 -6.44 0.75 2.59
CA LEU A 95 -7.37 -0.02 3.44
C LEU A 95 -8.73 -0.24 2.76
N ILE A 96 -9.26 0.78 2.08
CA ILE A 96 -10.49 0.68 1.29
C ILE A 96 -10.31 -0.35 0.17
N ALA A 97 -9.19 -0.30 -0.57
CA ALA A 97 -8.90 -1.27 -1.63
C ALA A 97 -8.81 -2.70 -1.08
N MET A 98 -8.16 -2.90 0.07
CA MET A 98 -8.11 -4.20 0.73
C MET A 98 -9.50 -4.69 1.17
N PHE A 99 -10.34 -3.78 1.66
CA PHE A 99 -11.70 -4.07 2.08
C PHE A 99 -12.56 -4.53 0.89
N PHE A 100 -12.56 -3.79 -0.22
CA PHE A 100 -13.28 -4.19 -1.43
C PHE A 100 -12.76 -5.50 -2.01
N THR A 101 -11.44 -5.69 -2.01
CA THR A 101 -10.83 -6.97 -2.46
C THR A 101 -11.35 -8.14 -1.64
N THR A 102 -11.39 -7.99 -0.32
CA THR A 102 -11.92 -9.02 0.60
C THR A 102 -13.39 -9.28 0.34
N ILE A 103 -14.19 -8.23 0.15
CA ILE A 103 -15.62 -8.36 -0.16
C ILE A 103 -15.84 -9.10 -1.47
N PHE A 104 -15.18 -8.67 -2.55
CA PHE A 104 -15.37 -9.28 -3.87
C PHE A 104 -14.86 -10.72 -3.89
N ALA A 105 -13.69 -10.99 -3.32
CA ALA A 105 -13.16 -12.35 -3.20
C ALA A 105 -14.14 -13.26 -2.44
N ASN A 106 -14.64 -12.83 -1.28
CA ASN A 106 -15.48 -13.67 -0.42
C ASN A 106 -16.93 -13.79 -0.92
N ARG A 107 -17.54 -12.70 -1.36
CA ARG A 107 -18.96 -12.66 -1.73
C ARG A 107 -19.22 -13.13 -3.15
N LEU A 108 -18.37 -12.78 -4.11
CA LEU A 108 -18.57 -13.14 -5.52
C LEU A 108 -17.90 -14.46 -5.87
N PHE A 109 -16.71 -14.71 -5.32
CA PHE A 109 -15.88 -15.86 -5.69
C PHE A 109 -15.73 -16.91 -4.58
N LYS A 110 -16.47 -16.78 -3.48
CA LYS A 110 -16.49 -17.73 -2.34
C LYS A 110 -15.09 -17.97 -1.74
N GLY A 111 -14.25 -16.94 -1.75
CA GLY A 111 -12.96 -16.94 -1.07
C GLY A 111 -13.09 -17.27 0.41
N LYS A 112 -12.06 -17.89 0.97
CA LYS A 112 -12.00 -18.32 2.38
C LYS A 112 -11.13 -17.43 3.26
N GLY A 113 -10.43 -16.47 2.66
CA GLY A 113 -9.52 -15.57 3.36
C GLY A 113 -10.27 -14.49 4.13
N SER A 114 -9.65 -14.03 5.22
CA SER A 114 -10.11 -12.91 6.01
C SER A 114 -9.41 -11.60 5.63
N PHE A 115 -10.01 -10.48 6.01
CA PHE A 115 -9.38 -9.16 5.85
C PHE A 115 -8.03 -9.11 6.59
N ASP A 116 -7.95 -9.66 7.81
CA ASP A 116 -6.74 -9.61 8.63
C ASP A 116 -5.59 -10.42 8.02
N GLU A 117 -5.89 -11.61 7.46
CA GLU A 117 -4.92 -12.43 6.73
C GLU A 117 -4.37 -11.68 5.51
N PHE A 118 -5.26 -11.04 4.74
CA PHE A 118 -4.87 -10.27 3.56
C PHE A 118 -4.07 -9.01 3.94
N PHE A 119 -4.51 -8.30 4.98
CA PHE A 119 -3.84 -7.11 5.52
C PHE A 119 -2.40 -7.43 5.96
N ARG A 120 -2.15 -8.56 6.62
CA ARG A 120 -0.80 -8.95 7.06
C ARG A 120 0.14 -9.15 5.88
N VAL A 121 -0.31 -9.89 4.86
CA VAL A 121 0.49 -10.19 3.67
C VAL A 121 0.73 -8.92 2.86
N SER A 122 -0.33 -8.18 2.53
CA SER A 122 -0.23 -6.98 1.70
C SER A 122 0.43 -5.81 2.41
N GLY A 123 0.26 -5.70 3.73
CA GLY A 123 0.93 -4.70 4.55
C GLY A 123 2.44 -4.90 4.56
N LEU A 124 2.93 -6.14 4.77
CA LEU A 124 4.36 -6.45 4.61
C LEU A 124 4.83 -6.22 3.17
N ALA A 125 4.06 -6.65 2.17
CA ALA A 125 4.39 -6.44 0.76
C ALA A 125 4.54 -4.95 0.38
N SER A 126 3.87 -4.04 1.11
CA SER A 126 3.93 -2.60 0.86
C SER A 126 5.33 -2.01 1.04
N GLY A 127 6.25 -2.72 1.71
CA GLY A 127 7.67 -2.35 1.73
C GLY A 127 8.33 -2.31 0.34
N LEU A 128 7.77 -2.99 -0.66
CA LEU A 128 8.24 -2.94 -2.04
C LEU A 128 8.22 -1.51 -2.61
N TRP A 129 7.25 -0.69 -2.18
CA TRP A 129 7.12 0.70 -2.64
C TRP A 129 8.29 1.58 -2.18
N VAL A 130 8.93 1.23 -1.06
CA VAL A 130 10.13 1.92 -0.58
C VAL A 130 11.30 1.68 -1.54
N LEU A 131 11.43 0.46 -2.07
CA LEU A 131 12.49 0.11 -3.03
C LEU A 131 12.33 0.86 -4.36
N ALA A 132 11.09 1.20 -4.74
CA ALA A 132 10.83 2.00 -5.93
C ALA A 132 11.43 3.41 -5.85
N ILE A 133 11.49 3.98 -4.64
CA ILE A 133 12.09 5.29 -4.40
C ILE A 133 13.62 5.21 -4.52
N VAL A 134 14.23 4.16 -3.98
CA VAL A 134 15.69 3.96 -4.08
C VAL A 134 16.10 3.85 -5.55
N GLY A 135 15.35 3.11 -6.35
CA GLY A 135 15.55 3.03 -7.80
C GLY A 135 15.37 4.37 -8.53
N SER A 136 14.54 5.27 -8.00
CA SER A 136 14.27 6.57 -8.61
C SER A 136 15.41 7.60 -8.51
N THR A 137 16.42 7.33 -7.69
CA THR A 137 17.59 8.23 -7.52
C THR A 137 18.53 8.24 -8.72
N MET A 138 18.42 7.29 -9.65
CA MET A 138 19.20 7.22 -10.89
C MET A 138 18.37 7.65 -12.10
N PRO A 139 18.59 8.84 -12.70
CA PRO A 139 17.69 9.45 -13.68
C PRO A 139 17.29 8.55 -14.87
N MET A 140 18.23 7.85 -15.50
CA MET A 140 17.93 6.96 -16.65
C MET A 140 17.34 5.59 -16.25
N ILE A 141 17.66 5.11 -15.05
CA ILE A 141 17.25 3.78 -14.57
C ILE A 141 15.90 3.86 -13.82
N SER A 142 15.58 5.05 -13.31
CA SER A 142 14.42 5.33 -12.47
C SER A 142 13.09 4.89 -13.09
N THR A 143 12.82 5.30 -14.32
CA THR A 143 11.53 5.02 -14.99
C THR A 143 11.37 3.53 -15.28
N PHE A 144 12.42 2.87 -15.77
CA PHE A 144 12.38 1.45 -16.09
C PHE A 144 12.26 0.58 -14.83
N VAL A 145 13.03 0.89 -13.78
CA VAL A 145 12.95 0.18 -12.50
C VAL A 145 11.61 0.40 -11.81
N SER A 146 11.06 1.62 -11.87
CA SER A 146 9.71 1.90 -11.33
C SER A 146 8.64 1.08 -12.03
N LEU A 147 8.74 0.93 -13.36
CA LEU A 147 7.80 0.11 -14.13
C LEU A 147 7.94 -1.38 -13.78
N LEU A 148 9.17 -1.90 -13.67
CA LEU A 148 9.41 -3.27 -13.24
C LEU A 148 8.86 -3.54 -11.83
N LEU A 149 9.06 -2.61 -10.90
CA LEU A 149 8.54 -2.73 -9.53
C LEU A 149 7.03 -2.62 -9.46
N LEU A 150 6.40 -1.82 -10.33
CA LEU A 150 4.96 -1.74 -10.45
C LEU A 150 4.39 -3.07 -10.94
N VAL A 151 4.96 -3.63 -12.02
CA VAL A 151 4.56 -4.94 -12.55
C VAL A 151 4.78 -6.01 -11.47
N TRP A 152 5.91 -5.98 -10.78
CA TRP A 152 6.21 -6.94 -9.71
C TRP A 152 5.25 -6.83 -8.53
N GLY A 153 4.90 -5.60 -8.13
CA GLY A 153 3.89 -5.34 -7.11
C GLY A 153 2.54 -5.94 -7.50
N PHE A 154 2.14 -5.79 -8.76
CA PHE A 154 0.91 -6.42 -9.27
C PHE A 154 0.96 -7.94 -9.19
N VAL A 155 2.08 -8.55 -9.56
CA VAL A 155 2.27 -10.01 -9.46
C VAL A 155 2.20 -10.47 -7.99
N ILE A 156 2.84 -9.75 -7.06
CA ILE A 156 2.76 -10.07 -5.62
C ILE A 156 1.32 -9.98 -5.13
N PHE A 157 0.59 -8.91 -5.47
CA PHE A 157 -0.81 -8.76 -5.07
C PHE A 157 -1.70 -9.86 -5.66
N PHE A 158 -1.50 -10.23 -6.92
CA PHE A 158 -2.21 -11.34 -7.55
C PHE A 158 -1.99 -12.65 -6.78
N VAL A 159 -0.73 -12.99 -6.49
CA VAL A 159 -0.43 -14.22 -5.76
C VAL A 159 -0.91 -14.15 -4.31
N ALA A 160 -0.83 -13.00 -3.66
CA ALA A 160 -1.37 -12.80 -2.31
C ALA A 160 -2.88 -13.04 -2.28
N ILE A 161 -3.65 -12.45 -3.19
CA ILE A 161 -5.11 -12.66 -3.28
C ILE A 161 -5.40 -14.14 -3.52
N LYS A 162 -4.76 -14.76 -4.53
CA LYS A 162 -4.94 -16.18 -4.84
C LYS A 162 -4.65 -17.08 -3.63
N THR A 163 -3.56 -16.81 -2.92
CA THR A 163 -3.09 -17.65 -1.81
C THR A 163 -3.91 -17.46 -0.55
N VAL A 164 -4.26 -16.21 -0.21
CA VAL A 164 -5.03 -15.90 1.00
C VAL A 164 -6.49 -16.32 0.84
N PHE A 165 -7.11 -16.01 -0.31
CA PHE A 165 -8.52 -16.30 -0.53
C PHE A 165 -8.79 -17.69 -1.11
N GLY A 166 -7.76 -18.35 -1.67
CA GLY A 166 -7.89 -19.69 -2.24
C GLY A 166 -8.78 -19.74 -3.49
N ILE A 167 -8.77 -18.68 -4.30
CA ILE A 167 -9.60 -18.55 -5.51
C ILE A 167 -8.80 -18.82 -6.78
N ASP A 168 -9.48 -19.21 -7.86
CA ASP A 168 -8.85 -19.51 -9.16
C ASP A 168 -8.24 -18.26 -9.83
N ASP A 169 -7.38 -18.48 -10.82
CA ASP A 169 -6.67 -17.39 -11.52
C ASP A 169 -7.63 -16.39 -12.18
N ALA A 170 -8.67 -16.88 -12.88
CA ALA A 170 -9.67 -16.04 -13.51
C ALA A 170 -10.42 -15.17 -12.48
N ASN A 171 -10.81 -15.77 -11.35
CA ASN A 171 -11.51 -15.08 -10.27
C ASN A 171 -10.61 -14.06 -9.57
N THR A 172 -9.31 -14.33 -9.47
CA THR A 172 -8.31 -13.40 -8.95
C THR A 172 -8.19 -12.17 -9.84
N VAL A 173 -8.09 -12.35 -11.16
CA VAL A 173 -8.06 -11.22 -12.11
C VAL A 173 -9.35 -10.40 -12.00
N LEU A 174 -10.51 -11.04 -11.99
CA LEU A 174 -11.80 -10.35 -11.85
C LEU A 174 -11.91 -9.59 -10.53
N THR A 175 -11.42 -10.16 -9.42
CA THR A 175 -11.38 -9.47 -8.12
C THR A 175 -10.55 -8.19 -8.21
N ILE A 176 -9.37 -8.25 -8.81
CA ILE A 176 -8.51 -7.07 -8.98
C ILE A 176 -9.20 -6.01 -9.85
N LEU A 177 -9.82 -6.42 -10.96
CA LEU A 177 -10.54 -5.50 -11.84
C LEU A 177 -11.73 -4.83 -11.13
N LEU A 178 -12.54 -5.60 -10.39
CA LEU A 178 -13.69 -5.08 -9.65
C LEU A 178 -13.25 -4.15 -8.51
N THR A 179 -12.19 -4.50 -7.78
CA THR A 179 -11.59 -3.60 -6.79
C THR A 179 -11.12 -2.32 -7.46
N GLY A 180 -10.42 -2.40 -8.59
CA GLY A 180 -9.95 -1.23 -9.33
C GLY A 180 -11.09 -0.31 -9.75
N VAL A 181 -12.19 -0.87 -10.27
CA VAL A 181 -13.40 -0.10 -10.63
C VAL A 181 -14.03 0.54 -9.39
N ALA A 182 -14.18 -0.20 -8.29
CA ALA A 182 -14.78 0.32 -7.06
C ALA A 182 -13.96 1.49 -6.47
N VAL A 183 -12.63 1.32 -6.42
CA VAL A 183 -11.70 2.34 -5.94
C VAL A 183 -11.68 3.55 -6.87
N PHE A 184 -11.75 3.35 -8.19
CA PHE A 184 -11.84 4.43 -9.17
C PHE A 184 -13.14 5.24 -9.01
N VAL A 185 -14.28 4.57 -8.86
CA VAL A 185 -15.58 5.23 -8.65
C VAL A 185 -15.58 6.03 -7.35
N LEU A 186 -15.04 5.46 -6.25
CA LEU A 186 -14.89 6.20 -5.00
C LEU A 186 -13.96 7.39 -5.14
N GLY A 187 -12.83 7.22 -5.81
CA GLY A 187 -11.91 8.32 -6.15
C GLY A 187 -12.66 9.43 -6.87
N ALA A 188 -13.41 9.11 -7.94
CA ALA A 188 -14.19 10.08 -8.70
C ALA A 188 -15.21 10.84 -7.82
N ILE A 189 -15.90 10.15 -6.92
CA ILE A 189 -16.80 10.78 -5.95
C ILE A 189 -16.03 11.75 -5.04
N PHE A 190 -14.91 11.32 -4.47
CA PHE A 190 -14.10 12.19 -3.61
C PHE A 190 -13.54 13.41 -4.36
N SER A 191 -13.14 13.29 -5.64
CA SER A 191 -12.76 14.47 -6.45
C SER A 191 -13.86 15.49 -6.58
N THR A 192 -15.11 15.06 -6.76
CA THR A 192 -16.23 16.00 -6.89
C THR A 192 -16.50 16.78 -5.60
N MET A 193 -16.02 16.26 -4.45
CA MET A 193 -16.09 16.92 -3.15
C MET A 193 -14.88 17.81 -2.84
N GLY A 194 -14.00 18.07 -3.81
CA GLY A 194 -12.80 18.88 -3.63
C GLY A 194 -11.65 18.17 -2.89
N LEU A 195 -11.80 16.88 -2.58
CA LEU A 195 -10.71 16.01 -2.13
C LEU A 195 -10.08 15.43 -3.40
N THR A 196 -8.96 15.99 -3.84
CA THR A 196 -8.34 15.61 -5.12
C THR A 196 -8.19 14.08 -5.24
N ALA A 197 -8.93 13.47 -6.17
CA ALA A 197 -8.91 12.05 -6.48
C ALA A 197 -7.54 11.53 -6.96
N GLY A 198 -6.58 12.44 -7.18
CA GLY A 198 -5.23 12.16 -7.66
C GLY A 198 -4.43 11.17 -6.81
N GLN A 199 -4.93 10.78 -5.63
CA GLN A 199 -4.20 9.99 -4.65
C GLN A 199 -4.71 8.55 -4.48
N ILE A 200 -5.90 8.23 -4.99
CA ILE A 200 -6.61 6.97 -4.66
C ILE A 200 -6.37 5.86 -5.71
N GLY A 201 -5.71 6.16 -6.83
CA GLY A 201 -5.38 5.12 -7.84
C GLY A 201 -4.95 5.63 -9.21
N SER A 202 -4.78 6.93 -9.37
CA SER A 202 -4.35 7.55 -10.61
C SER A 202 -2.87 7.90 -10.55
N VAL A 203 -2.13 7.55 -11.60
CA VAL A 203 -1.07 8.42 -12.11
C VAL A 203 -1.63 9.83 -12.11
N ASP A 204 -0.98 10.74 -11.41
CA ASP A 204 -1.47 12.10 -11.17
C ASP A 204 -1.58 12.89 -12.49
N PHE A 205 -2.74 12.81 -13.13
CA PHE A 205 -3.10 13.63 -14.29
C PHE A 205 -3.55 15.04 -13.87
N SER A 206 -3.52 15.42 -12.59
CA SER A 206 -3.71 16.83 -12.22
C SER A 206 -2.53 17.70 -12.67
N SER A 207 -1.40 17.08 -13.05
CA SER A 207 -0.33 17.71 -13.83
C SER A 207 -0.70 18.01 -15.32
N LEU A 208 -1.89 17.62 -15.78
CA LEU A 208 -2.46 17.98 -17.09
C LEU A 208 -3.51 19.10 -17.01
N SER A 209 -3.60 19.85 -15.90
CA SER A 209 -4.21 21.18 -15.99
C SER A 209 -3.27 22.10 -16.76
N ILE A 210 -3.33 21.99 -18.09
CA ILE A 210 -2.92 23.04 -19.02
C ILE A 210 -3.84 24.21 -18.68
N THR A 211 -3.35 25.13 -17.86
CA THR A 211 -3.96 26.44 -17.69
C THR A 211 -3.76 27.18 -19.01
N PHE A 212 -4.85 27.44 -19.73
CA PHE A 212 -4.88 28.43 -20.80
C PHE A 212 -4.80 29.84 -20.19
#